data_AF-A0A6F9CUG6-F1
#
_entry.id   AF-A0A6F9CUG6-F1
#
_cell.length_a   1.000
_cell.length_b   1.000
_cell.length_c   1.000
_cell.angle_alpha   90.00
_cell.angle_beta   90.00
_cell.angle_gamma   90.00
#
_symmetry.space_group_name_H-M   'P 1'
#
loop_
_entity.id
_entity.type
_entity.pdbx_description
1 polymer ?
#
loop_
_entity_poly.entity_id
_entity_poly.type
_entity_poly.pdbx_seq_one_letter_code
_entity_poly.pdbx_strand_id
1 'polypeptide(L)'
;MRELHFKDYFWNGELTSTGGYDYIIQHLNDGKRTCKEIEDFMKARASIEEKYAKELLGLSKKVEQQMDALHKQRATQFKKAMESKKTYEQKCRDKEEAEQNMNRNASTSNAKQQEKIFEKQEVERISTLRNMVWTHINQLSQQCVTSDELYEEVRKSLEQCDIQEDIEHFVNLRRTGDKPPAPVLYENFYSSQRVSVAPSFSRTAPPITRRGPLPNPTNTEGDVIYSTVDPGYSAQRF
;
A
#
# COMPACT_ATOMS: atom_id res chain seq x y z
N MET A 1 -18.35 -13.38 -48.30
CA MET A 1 -17.75 -14.73 -48.10
C MET A 1 -18.90 -15.65 -47.70
N ARG A 2 -18.98 -16.89 -48.21
CA ARG A 2 -20.07 -17.82 -47.83
C ARG A 2 -19.83 -18.33 -46.40
N GLU A 3 -20.89 -18.39 -45.59
CA GLU A 3 -20.86 -19.00 -44.26
C GLU A 3 -20.72 -20.52 -44.39
N LEU A 4 -19.89 -21.11 -43.54
CA LEU A 4 -19.65 -22.56 -43.48
C LEU A 4 -20.30 -23.10 -42.21
N HIS A 5 -21.09 -24.16 -42.33
CA HIS A 5 -21.79 -24.77 -41.19
C HIS A 5 -21.35 -26.21 -40.96
N PHE A 6 -21.43 -26.68 -39.72
CA PHE A 6 -21.03 -28.05 -39.38
C PHE A 6 -21.87 -29.08 -40.15
N LYS A 7 -23.17 -28.79 -40.33
CA LYS A 7 -24.09 -29.63 -41.09
C LYS A 7 -23.74 -29.79 -42.58
N ASP A 8 -22.80 -29.03 -43.12
CA ASP A 8 -22.50 -29.06 -44.56
C ASP A 8 -21.18 -29.83 -44.84
N TYR A 9 -20.32 -30.01 -43.83
CA TYR A 9 -18.93 -30.46 -44.03
C TYR A 9 -18.48 -31.63 -43.14
N PHE A 10 -19.31 -32.11 -42.21
CA PHE A 10 -18.96 -33.20 -41.30
C PHE A 10 -19.70 -34.52 -41.62
N TRP A 11 -19.89 -34.82 -42.90
CA TRP A 11 -20.46 -36.08 -43.40
C TRP A 11 -19.37 -36.97 -44.02
N ASN A 12 -19.53 -38.29 -43.89
CA ASN A 12 -18.67 -39.28 -44.54
C ASN A 12 -19.44 -40.08 -45.59
N GLY A 13 -18.76 -40.52 -46.65
CA GLY A 13 -19.37 -41.28 -47.74
C GLY A 13 -19.75 -42.73 -47.40
N GLU A 14 -19.24 -43.26 -46.29
CA GLU A 14 -19.56 -44.61 -45.80
C GLU A 14 -20.69 -44.54 -44.77
N LEU A 15 -21.76 -45.31 -44.98
CA LEU A 15 -22.99 -45.26 -44.17
C LEU A 15 -22.76 -45.53 -42.68
N THR A 16 -21.76 -46.35 -42.34
CA THR A 16 -21.42 -46.72 -40.96
C THR A 16 -20.37 -45.82 -40.32
N SER A 17 -19.86 -44.82 -41.05
CA SER A 17 -18.78 -43.96 -40.55
C SER A 17 -19.31 -42.88 -39.60
N THR A 18 -18.74 -42.82 -38.40
CA THR A 18 -19.04 -41.79 -37.37
C THR A 18 -18.00 -40.67 -37.31
N GLY A 19 -16.96 -40.70 -38.16
CA GLY A 19 -15.80 -39.83 -38.00
C GLY A 19 -16.09 -38.32 -37.93
N GLY A 20 -17.06 -37.82 -38.72
CA GLY A 20 -17.48 -36.42 -38.65
C GLY A 20 -18.06 -36.02 -37.29
N TYR A 21 -18.87 -36.90 -36.69
CA TYR A 21 -19.37 -36.73 -35.33
C TYR A 21 -18.24 -36.77 -34.30
N ASP A 22 -17.31 -37.72 -34.43
CA ASP A 22 -16.19 -37.89 -33.51
C ASP A 22 -15.30 -36.64 -33.46
N TYR A 23 -15.02 -36.01 -34.62
CA TYR A 23 -14.29 -34.74 -34.69
C TYR A 23 -15.02 -33.59 -34.00
N ILE A 24 -16.34 -33.46 -34.20
CA ILE A 24 -17.13 -32.40 -33.54
C ILE A 24 -17.11 -32.60 -32.02
N ILE A 25 -17.31 -33.82 -31.54
CA ILE A 25 -17.28 -34.12 -30.10
C ILE A 25 -15.91 -33.86 -29.50
N GLN A 26 -14.83 -34.25 -30.18
CA GLN A 26 -13.47 -33.95 -29.75
C GLN A 26 -13.25 -32.44 -29.64
N HIS A 27 -13.62 -31.66 -30.65
CA HIS A 27 -13.49 -30.20 -30.65
C HIS A 27 -14.25 -29.54 -29.49
N LEU A 28 -15.49 -29.97 -29.22
CA LEU A 28 -16.27 -29.46 -28.09
C LEU A 28 -15.64 -29.83 -26.74
N ASN A 29 -15.06 -31.01 -26.61
CA ASN A 29 -14.38 -31.44 -25.39
C ASN A 29 -13.07 -30.66 -25.15
N ASP A 30 -12.31 -30.39 -26.21
CA ASP A 30 -11.14 -29.51 -26.14
C ASP A 30 -11.56 -28.08 -25.77
N GLY A 31 -12.64 -27.57 -26.36
CA GLY A 31 -13.22 -26.28 -26.00
C GLY A 31 -13.62 -26.19 -24.53
N LYS A 32 -14.21 -27.26 -23.96
CA LYS A 32 -14.53 -27.36 -22.53
C LYS A 32 -13.27 -27.37 -21.66
N ARG A 33 -12.21 -28.08 -22.08
CA ARG A 33 -10.93 -28.10 -21.37
C ARG A 33 -10.32 -26.70 -21.30
N THR A 34 -10.29 -25.99 -22.42
CA THR A 34 -9.79 -24.60 -22.46
C THR A 34 -10.60 -23.67 -21.55
N CYS A 35 -11.94 -23.80 -21.53
CA CYS A 35 -12.76 -23.04 -20.58
C CYS A 35 -12.34 -23.31 -19.13
N LYS A 36 -12.08 -24.57 -18.78
CA LYS A 36 -11.68 -24.97 -17.44
C LYS A 36 -10.30 -24.41 -17.06
N GLU A 37 -9.35 -24.45 -17.98
CA GLU A 37 -8.01 -23.87 -17.79
C GLU A 37 -8.08 -22.36 -17.54
N ILE A 38 -8.90 -21.63 -18.30
CA ILE A 38 -9.09 -20.18 -18.11
C ILE A 38 -9.77 -19.90 -16.76
N GLU A 39 -10.79 -20.68 -16.39
CA GLU A 39 -11.46 -20.56 -15.09
C GLU A 39 -10.47 -20.73 -13.93
N ASP A 40 -9.64 -21.77 -13.99
CA ASP A 40 -8.65 -22.06 -12.95
C ASP A 40 -7.57 -20.98 -12.89
N PHE A 41 -7.14 -20.46 -14.04
CA PHE A 41 -6.25 -19.30 -14.10
C PHE A 41 -6.85 -18.06 -13.44
N MET A 42 -8.10 -17.73 -13.75
CA MET A 42 -8.78 -16.56 -13.15
C MET A 42 -8.96 -16.72 -11.64
N LYS A 43 -9.26 -17.92 -11.14
CA LYS A 43 -9.33 -18.22 -9.70
C LYS A 43 -7.98 -18.05 -9.00
N ALA A 44 -6.91 -18.58 -9.61
CA ALA A 44 -5.57 -18.43 -9.09
C ALA A 44 -5.17 -16.94 -9.02
N ARG A 45 -5.45 -16.19 -10.09
CA ARG A 45 -5.22 -14.74 -10.14
C ARG A 45 -5.99 -13.99 -9.05
N ALA A 46 -7.29 -14.27 -8.89
CA ALA A 46 -8.12 -13.63 -7.88
C ALA A 46 -7.60 -13.90 -6.45
N SER A 47 -7.15 -15.12 -6.16
CA SER A 47 -6.55 -15.46 -4.87
C SER A 47 -5.26 -14.68 -4.58
N ILE A 48 -4.41 -14.48 -5.61
CA ILE A 48 -3.19 -13.67 -5.51
C ILE A 48 -3.54 -12.21 -5.24
N GLU A 49 -4.48 -11.64 -6.00
CA GLU A 49 -4.93 -10.26 -5.86
C GLU A 49 -5.55 -10.01 -4.46
N GLU A 50 -6.35 -10.95 -3.94
CA GLU A 50 -6.92 -10.87 -2.59
C GLU A 50 -5.82 -10.87 -1.51
N LYS A 51 -4.82 -11.74 -1.63
CA LYS A 51 -3.70 -11.79 -0.69
C LYS A 51 -2.91 -10.48 -0.73
N TYR A 52 -2.58 -9.98 -1.92
CA TYR A 52 -1.88 -8.71 -2.12
C TYR A 52 -2.65 -7.54 -1.48
N ALA A 53 -3.96 -7.43 -1.72
CA ALA A 53 -4.79 -6.38 -1.13
C ALA A 53 -4.84 -6.46 0.40
N LYS A 54 -4.94 -7.67 0.98
CA LYS A 54 -4.91 -7.87 2.44
C LYS A 54 -3.57 -7.44 3.04
N GLU A 55 -2.46 -7.75 2.38
CA GLU A 55 -1.13 -7.37 2.84
C GLU A 55 -0.91 -5.85 2.78
N LEU A 56 -1.30 -5.19 1.68
CA LEU A 56 -1.26 -3.73 1.56
C LEU A 56 -2.12 -3.03 2.63
N LEU A 57 -3.35 -3.50 2.83
CA LEU A 57 -4.23 -2.95 3.85
C LEU A 57 -3.67 -3.15 5.26
N GLY A 58 -3.05 -4.31 5.50
CA GLY A 58 -2.36 -4.60 6.76
C GLY A 58 -1.18 -3.65 7.01
N LEU A 59 -0.41 -3.31 5.98
CA LEU A 59 0.67 -2.33 6.07
C LEU A 59 0.14 -0.93 6.35
N SER A 60 -0.87 -0.49 5.61
CA SER A 60 -1.50 0.83 5.80
C SER A 60 -2.00 1.00 7.23
N LYS A 61 -2.76 0.01 7.75
CA LYS A 61 -3.25 0.05 9.14
C LYS A 61 -2.14 0.10 10.18
N LYS A 62 -0.98 -0.52 9.93
CA LYS A 62 0.17 -0.42 10.84
C LYS A 62 0.75 0.99 10.85
N VAL A 63 0.87 1.63 9.69
CA VAL A 63 1.34 3.03 9.58
C VAL A 63 0.33 3.98 10.24
N GLU A 64 -0.97 3.80 9.97
CA GLU A 64 -2.03 4.54 10.64
C GLU A 64 -1.96 4.35 12.16
N GLN A 65 -1.84 3.12 12.66
CA GLN A 65 -1.71 2.83 14.09
C GLN A 65 -0.45 3.43 14.72
N GLN A 66 0.67 3.51 14.00
CA GLN A 66 1.89 4.18 14.46
C GLN A 66 1.68 5.70 14.56
N MET A 67 1.03 6.32 13.57
CA MET A 67 0.62 7.73 13.62
C MET A 67 -0.41 7.99 14.73
N ASP A 68 -1.39 7.11 14.86
CA ASP A 68 -2.41 7.13 15.90
C ASP A 68 -1.81 6.89 17.28
N ALA A 69 -0.74 6.10 17.44
CA ALA A 69 -0.02 5.95 18.71
C ALA A 69 0.75 7.22 19.06
N LEU A 70 1.33 7.92 18.07
CA LEU A 70 1.92 9.25 18.24
C LEU A 70 0.86 10.29 18.65
N HIS A 71 -0.34 10.23 18.03
CA HIS A 71 -1.48 11.09 18.34
C HIS A 71 -2.27 10.65 19.59
N LYS A 72 -2.25 9.37 19.98
CA LYS A 72 -2.91 8.82 21.19
C LYS A 72 -2.01 8.86 22.40
N GLN A 73 -0.68 8.87 22.29
CA GLN A 73 0.17 9.27 23.42
C GLN A 73 -0.20 10.71 23.89
N ARG A 74 -0.75 11.53 22.99
CA ARG A 74 -1.33 12.86 23.25
C ARG A 74 -2.78 12.83 23.80
N ALA A 75 -3.55 11.75 23.61
CA ALA A 75 -4.96 11.64 23.99
C ALA A 75 -5.29 10.60 25.10
N THR A 76 -4.38 9.66 25.40
CA THR A 76 -4.62 8.53 26.33
C THR A 76 -4.35 8.89 27.80
N GLN A 77 -3.91 10.12 28.08
CA GLN A 77 -3.94 10.66 29.45
C GLN A 77 -5.38 11.00 29.92
N PHE A 78 -6.39 10.97 29.05
CA PHE A 78 -7.76 11.44 29.38
C PHE A 78 -8.87 10.38 29.35
N LYS A 79 -8.63 9.15 28.87
CA LYS A 79 -9.67 8.11 28.68
C LYS A 79 -9.36 6.82 29.44
N LYS A 80 -9.00 6.95 30.72
CA LYS A 80 -9.00 5.85 31.70
C LYS A 80 -10.11 6.01 32.75
N ALA A 81 -11.19 6.65 32.33
CA ALA A 81 -12.45 6.76 33.03
C ALA A 81 -13.57 6.54 31.99
N MET A 82 -14.52 5.66 32.32
CA MET A 82 -15.71 5.24 31.54
C MET A 82 -15.60 4.05 30.56
N GLU A 83 -16.00 2.90 31.12
CA GLU A 83 -16.99 1.93 30.62
C GLU A 83 -16.58 0.74 29.75
N SER A 84 -16.52 -0.41 30.43
CA SER A 84 -16.80 -1.75 29.92
C SER A 84 -18.23 -2.16 30.28
N LYS A 85 -19.12 -2.36 29.31
CA LYS A 85 -20.28 -3.26 29.48
C LYS A 85 -20.90 -3.68 28.14
N LYS A 86 -20.79 -4.98 27.84
CA LYS A 86 -21.90 -5.82 27.40
C LYS A 86 -22.53 -5.50 26.03
N THR A 87 -21.82 -5.83 24.96
CA THR A 87 -22.44 -6.00 23.63
C THR A 87 -21.74 -7.11 22.84
N TYR A 88 -21.69 -8.32 23.40
CA TYR A 88 -21.13 -9.49 22.70
C TYR A 88 -22.04 -10.73 22.65
N GLU A 89 -23.08 -10.85 23.49
CA GLU A 89 -23.93 -12.05 23.47
C GLU A 89 -25.34 -11.79 22.89
N GLN A 90 -25.47 -10.70 22.12
CA GLN A 90 -26.51 -10.56 21.10
C GLN A 90 -26.22 -11.50 19.89
N LYS A 91 -25.10 -12.23 19.89
CA LYS A 91 -24.64 -13.16 18.84
C LYS A 91 -25.15 -14.61 18.97
N CYS A 92 -26.22 -14.87 19.71
CA CYS A 92 -26.85 -16.20 19.79
C CYS A 92 -28.29 -16.26 19.26
N ARG A 93 -28.83 -15.18 18.65
CA ARG A 93 -30.20 -15.17 18.12
C ARG A 93 -30.34 -15.24 16.59
N ASP A 94 -29.24 -15.17 15.84
CA ASP A 94 -29.30 -15.16 14.36
C ASP A 94 -28.59 -16.38 13.75
N LYS A 95 -28.65 -17.53 14.44
CA LYS A 95 -28.03 -18.81 14.01
C LYS A 95 -29.06 -19.94 13.89
N GLU A 96 -30.26 -19.66 13.38
CA GLU A 96 -31.28 -20.70 13.17
C GLU A 96 -32.28 -20.38 12.04
N GLU A 97 -31.85 -19.61 11.04
CA GLU A 97 -32.63 -19.37 9.83
C GLU A 97 -31.73 -19.58 8.60
N ALA A 98 -32.14 -20.51 7.74
CA ALA A 98 -31.58 -20.86 6.43
C ALA A 98 -30.62 -22.07 6.31
N GLU A 99 -31.11 -23.29 6.57
CA GLU A 99 -30.66 -24.51 5.87
C GLU A 99 -31.85 -25.44 5.56
N GLN A 100 -32.33 -25.44 4.31
CA GLN A 100 -32.77 -26.63 3.56
C GLN A 100 -33.47 -26.23 2.26
N ASN A 101 -32.78 -26.33 1.11
CA ASN A 101 -33.44 -26.81 -0.11
C ASN A 101 -32.43 -27.32 -1.14
N MET A 102 -32.45 -28.62 -1.41
CA MET A 102 -31.77 -29.28 -2.53
C MET A 102 -32.75 -30.32 -3.08
N ASN A 103 -33.02 -30.32 -4.39
CA ASN A 103 -32.56 -31.41 -5.26
C ASN A 103 -32.98 -31.18 -6.73
N ARG A 104 -32.11 -31.70 -7.60
CA ARG A 104 -32.03 -31.67 -9.06
C ARG A 104 -33.15 -32.44 -9.75
N ASN A 105 -33.35 -32.13 -11.04
CA ASN A 105 -33.77 -33.11 -12.05
C ASN A 105 -33.06 -32.85 -13.39
N ALA A 106 -32.63 -33.92 -14.05
CA ALA A 106 -31.98 -33.96 -15.36
C ALA A 106 -32.97 -34.45 -16.42
N SER A 107 -32.89 -33.92 -17.63
CA SER A 107 -33.75 -34.31 -18.75
C SER A 107 -32.94 -34.68 -19.99
N THR A 108 -33.30 -35.83 -20.57
CA THR A 108 -32.78 -36.47 -21.78
C THR A 108 -33.08 -35.67 -23.05
N SER A 109 -32.13 -35.55 -23.98
CA SER A 109 -32.34 -34.98 -25.32
C SER A 109 -32.16 -36.01 -26.44
N ASN A 110 -32.92 -35.81 -27.52
CA ASN A 110 -33.15 -36.74 -28.62
C ASN A 110 -32.14 -36.55 -29.78
N ALA A 111 -31.59 -37.64 -30.32
CA ALA A 111 -30.38 -37.66 -31.15
C ALA A 111 -30.48 -37.04 -32.56
N LYS A 112 -31.59 -36.38 -32.94
CA LYS A 112 -31.77 -35.77 -34.28
C LYS A 112 -31.80 -34.24 -34.29
N GLN A 113 -31.63 -33.59 -33.13
CA GLN A 113 -31.54 -32.13 -33.01
C GLN A 113 -30.12 -31.64 -32.64
N GLN A 114 -29.15 -32.55 -32.55
CA GLN A 114 -27.86 -32.34 -31.87
C GLN A 114 -26.87 -31.44 -32.65
N GLU A 115 -26.91 -31.45 -33.98
CA GLU A 115 -25.86 -30.85 -34.83
C GLU A 115 -25.96 -29.32 -34.93
N LYS A 116 -27.18 -28.80 -35.15
CA LYS A 116 -27.44 -27.34 -35.07
C LYS A 116 -27.21 -26.81 -33.65
N ILE A 117 -27.38 -27.66 -32.65
CA ILE A 117 -27.10 -27.35 -31.24
C ILE A 117 -25.58 -27.26 -30.99
N PHE A 118 -24.76 -28.13 -31.60
CA PHE A 118 -23.31 -28.10 -31.39
C PHE A 118 -22.63 -26.86 -31.96
N GLU A 119 -22.99 -26.47 -33.19
CA GLU A 119 -22.46 -25.25 -33.78
C GLU A 119 -22.90 -24.03 -32.97
N LYS A 120 -24.17 -23.99 -32.55
CA LYS A 120 -24.67 -22.93 -31.67
C LYS A 120 -23.96 -22.91 -30.31
N GLN A 121 -23.75 -24.06 -29.70
CA GLN A 121 -23.02 -24.19 -28.43
C GLN A 121 -21.58 -23.70 -28.57
N GLU A 122 -20.93 -23.97 -29.69
CA GLU A 122 -19.56 -23.51 -29.94
C GLU A 122 -19.50 -22.00 -30.15
N VAL A 123 -20.44 -21.43 -30.92
CA VAL A 123 -20.57 -19.98 -31.07
C VAL A 123 -20.82 -19.29 -29.72
N GLU A 124 -21.72 -19.83 -28.91
CA GLU A 124 -22.03 -19.30 -27.57
C GLU A 124 -20.82 -19.41 -26.63
N ARG A 125 -20.08 -20.53 -26.66
CA ARG A 125 -18.86 -20.75 -25.88
C ARG A 125 -17.80 -19.72 -26.23
N ILE A 126 -17.49 -19.54 -27.52
CA ILE A 126 -16.50 -18.57 -28.00
C ILE A 126 -16.91 -17.15 -27.61
N SER A 127 -18.18 -16.79 -27.84
CA SER A 127 -18.70 -15.46 -27.49
C SER A 127 -18.60 -15.18 -25.99
N THR A 128 -18.94 -16.16 -25.16
CA THR A 128 -18.88 -16.06 -23.70
C THR A 128 -17.43 -15.89 -23.22
N LEU A 129 -16.50 -16.72 -23.70
CA LEU A 129 -15.09 -16.61 -23.35
C LEU A 129 -14.51 -15.25 -23.75
N ARG A 130 -14.78 -14.79 -24.98
CA ARG A 130 -14.34 -13.48 -25.45
C ARG A 130 -14.84 -12.38 -24.53
N ASN A 131 -16.13 -12.38 -24.19
CA ASN A 131 -16.73 -11.35 -23.35
C ASN A 131 -16.17 -11.39 -21.92
N MET A 132 -15.95 -12.58 -21.36
CA MET A 132 -15.34 -12.74 -20.04
C MET A 132 -13.92 -12.18 -20.00
N VAL A 133 -13.08 -12.53 -20.98
CA VAL A 133 -11.71 -12.04 -21.08
C VAL A 133 -11.67 -10.53 -21.31
N TRP A 134 -12.54 -10.01 -22.18
CA TRP A 134 -12.69 -8.57 -22.42
C TRP A 134 -13.02 -7.80 -21.13
N THR A 135 -14.02 -8.27 -20.38
CA THR A 135 -14.41 -7.67 -19.10
C THR A 135 -13.27 -7.72 -18.09
N HIS A 136 -12.57 -8.86 -17.99
CA HIS A 136 -11.42 -9.00 -17.08
C HIS A 136 -10.32 -8.00 -17.41
N ILE A 137 -9.95 -7.87 -18.69
CA ILE A 137 -8.93 -6.92 -19.13
C ILE A 137 -9.34 -5.48 -18.84
N ASN A 138 -10.61 -5.11 -19.07
CA ASN A 138 -11.10 -3.78 -18.74
C ASN A 138 -11.07 -3.49 -17.24
N GLN A 139 -11.39 -4.49 -16.40
CA GLN A 139 -11.29 -4.36 -14.96
C GLN A 139 -9.84 -4.08 -14.52
N LEU A 140 -8.86 -4.76 -15.14
CA LEU A 140 -7.44 -4.50 -14.87
C LEU A 140 -7.01 -3.10 -15.32
N SER A 141 -7.47 -2.64 -16.49
CA SER A 141 -7.22 -1.27 -16.94
C SER A 141 -7.77 -0.23 -15.96
N GLN A 142 -8.98 -0.45 -15.44
CA GLN A 142 -9.58 0.43 -14.44
C GLN A 142 -8.80 0.46 -13.13
N GLN A 143 -8.25 -0.68 -12.68
CA GLN A 143 -7.40 -0.73 -11.49
C GLN A 143 -6.15 0.15 -11.65
N CYS A 144 -5.54 0.16 -12.84
CA CYS A 144 -4.38 1.02 -13.12
C CYS A 144 -4.75 2.50 -13.00
N VAL A 145 -5.88 2.91 -13.56
CA VAL A 145 -6.37 4.31 -13.46
C VAL A 145 -6.64 4.69 -12.01
N THR A 146 -7.34 3.86 -11.26
CA THR A 146 -7.61 4.14 -9.83
C THR A 146 -6.32 4.23 -9.01
N SER A 147 -5.32 3.39 -9.30
CA SER A 147 -4.03 3.49 -8.62
C SER A 147 -3.32 4.82 -8.93
N ASP A 148 -3.38 5.28 -10.19
CA ASP A 148 -2.80 6.55 -10.62
C ASP A 148 -3.46 7.74 -9.90
N GLU A 149 -4.79 7.74 -9.82
CA GLU A 149 -5.57 8.74 -9.07
C GLU A 149 -5.16 8.81 -7.59
N LEU A 150 -4.94 7.66 -6.93
CA LEU A 150 -4.51 7.62 -5.53
C LEU A 150 -3.10 8.20 -5.31
N TYR A 151 -2.18 7.97 -6.24
CA TYR A 151 -0.85 8.56 -6.17
C TYR A 151 -0.88 10.07 -6.36
N GLU A 152 -1.77 10.54 -7.24
CA GLU A 152 -2.00 11.96 -7.47
C GLU A 152 -2.56 12.67 -6.22
N GLU A 153 -3.43 12.01 -5.46
CA GLU A 153 -3.92 12.57 -4.18
C GLU A 153 -2.81 12.70 -3.13
N VAL A 154 -1.90 11.72 -3.03
CA VAL A 154 -0.71 11.83 -2.15
C VAL A 154 0.15 13.02 -2.57
N ARG A 155 0.38 13.18 -3.87
CA ARG A 155 1.17 14.31 -4.41
C ARG A 155 0.55 15.65 -4.03
N LYS A 156 -0.77 15.82 -4.22
CA LYS A 156 -1.49 17.05 -3.83
C LYS A 156 -1.46 17.31 -2.33
N SER A 157 -1.52 16.27 -1.51
CA SER A 157 -1.37 16.42 -0.05
C SER A 157 0.02 16.95 0.32
N LEU A 158 1.07 16.53 -0.39
CA LEU A 158 2.43 17.00 -0.15
C LEU A 158 2.65 18.45 -0.60
N GLU A 159 1.92 18.91 -1.62
CA GLU A 159 1.94 20.33 -2.04
C GLU A 159 1.42 21.29 -0.97
N GLN A 160 0.65 20.79 0.01
CA GLN A 160 0.15 21.59 1.14
C GLN A 160 1.14 21.70 2.30
N CYS A 161 2.29 21.03 2.24
CA CYS A 161 3.28 21.07 3.32
C CYS A 161 4.03 22.41 3.32
N ASP A 162 3.78 23.24 4.33
CA ASP A 162 4.52 24.48 4.60
C ASP A 162 5.48 24.28 5.79
N ILE A 163 6.77 24.16 5.47
CA ILE A 163 7.83 23.96 6.47
C ILE A 163 7.91 25.15 7.45
N GLN A 164 7.66 26.37 6.97
CA GLN A 164 7.76 27.56 7.81
C GLN A 164 6.60 27.60 8.80
N GLU A 165 5.38 27.29 8.35
CA GLU A 165 4.21 27.19 9.23
C GLU A 165 4.40 26.11 10.31
N ASP A 166 4.97 24.96 9.95
CA ASP A 166 5.27 23.87 10.91
C ASP A 166 6.31 24.29 11.97
N ILE A 167 7.38 24.99 11.58
CA ILE A 167 8.40 25.51 12.51
C ILE A 167 7.76 26.55 13.44
N GLU A 168 6.97 27.46 12.90
CA GLU A 168 6.26 28.47 13.67
C GLU A 168 5.29 27.83 14.66
N HIS A 169 4.54 26.81 14.24
CA HIS A 169 3.65 26.05 15.11
C HIS A 169 4.42 25.42 16.28
N PHE A 170 5.55 24.76 16.00
CA PHE A 170 6.37 24.13 17.04
C PHE A 170 6.93 25.15 18.03
N VAL A 171 7.52 26.25 17.54
CA VAL A 171 8.05 27.32 18.39
C VAL A 171 6.96 27.90 19.27
N ASN A 172 5.78 28.19 18.70
CA ASN A 172 4.64 28.71 19.47
C ASN A 172 4.15 27.74 20.55
N LEU A 173 4.20 26.42 20.28
CA LEU A 173 3.78 25.38 21.23
C LEU A 173 4.79 25.16 22.37
N ARG A 174 6.08 25.43 22.16
CA ARG A 174 7.16 25.02 23.08
C ARG A 174 8.06 26.14 23.59
N ARG A 175 7.93 27.38 23.11
CA ARG A 175 8.82 28.48 23.51
C ARG A 175 8.84 28.69 25.03
N THR A 176 10.04 28.85 25.59
CA THR A 176 10.28 29.03 27.03
C THR A 176 10.68 30.46 27.39
N GLY A 177 10.83 31.33 26.40
CA GLY A 177 11.26 32.71 26.54
C GLY A 177 11.73 33.26 25.19
N ASP A 178 11.72 34.58 25.05
CA ASP A 178 12.13 35.32 23.86
C ASP A 178 13.40 36.15 24.09
N LYS A 179 13.92 36.13 25.32
CA LYS A 179 15.11 36.87 25.72
C LYS A 179 16.18 35.92 26.23
N PRO A 180 17.44 36.05 25.76
CA PRO A 180 18.54 35.30 26.33
C PRO A 180 18.76 35.71 27.81
N PRO A 181 19.30 34.82 28.65
CA PRO A 181 19.65 35.16 30.03
C PRO A 181 20.57 36.38 30.10
N ALA A 182 20.33 37.26 31.08
CA ALA A 182 21.17 38.43 31.28
C ALA A 182 22.61 38.00 31.65
N PRO A 183 23.64 38.73 31.19
CA PRO A 183 25.01 38.49 31.62
C PRO A 183 25.12 38.53 33.15
N VAL A 184 25.84 37.55 33.73
CA VAL A 184 26.10 37.54 35.17
C VAL A 184 27.11 38.63 35.50
N LEU A 185 26.71 39.59 36.35
CA LEU A 185 27.59 40.65 36.82
C LEU A 185 28.42 40.16 38.02
N TYR A 186 29.68 40.58 38.08
CA TYR A 186 30.55 40.31 39.23
C TYR A 186 30.12 41.14 40.43
N GLU A 187 29.89 40.48 41.57
CA GLU A 187 29.56 41.13 42.84
C GLU A 187 30.71 40.93 43.83
N ASN A 188 31.29 42.03 44.30
CA ASN A 188 32.40 41.99 45.24
C ASN A 188 31.88 41.89 46.68
N PHE A 189 31.99 40.71 47.30
CA PHE A 189 31.51 40.46 48.67
C PHE A 189 32.34 41.15 49.77
N TYR A 190 33.50 41.73 49.44
CA TYR A 190 34.37 42.41 50.38
C TYR A 190 34.12 43.92 50.47
N SER A 191 33.36 44.51 49.53
CA SER A 191 32.96 45.92 49.62
C SER A 191 31.50 46.04 50.07
N SER A 192 31.25 46.53 51.28
CA SER A 192 29.90 46.70 51.84
C SER A 192 29.01 47.77 51.19
N GLN A 193 29.34 48.26 49.99
CA GLN A 193 28.49 49.18 49.23
C GLN A 193 27.69 48.41 48.18
N ARG A 194 26.39 48.20 48.45
CA ARG A 194 25.43 47.77 47.43
C ARG A 194 25.26 48.90 46.43
N VAL A 195 25.90 48.81 45.27
CA VAL A 195 25.76 49.81 44.21
C VAL A 195 24.40 49.62 43.56
N SER A 196 23.52 50.62 43.67
CA SER A 196 22.25 50.69 42.95
C SER A 196 22.53 50.90 41.46
N VAL A 197 22.28 49.88 40.63
CA VAL A 197 22.57 49.94 39.19
C VAL A 197 21.33 50.41 38.43
N ALA A 198 21.30 51.70 38.07
CA ALA A 198 20.48 52.19 36.95
C ALA A 198 21.09 51.71 35.61
N PRO A 199 20.32 51.53 34.53
CA PRO A 199 20.84 50.99 33.28
C PRO A 199 21.64 52.06 32.52
N SER A 200 22.94 52.17 32.77
CA SER A 200 23.84 52.95 31.93
C SER A 200 24.25 52.12 30.71
N PHE A 201 23.62 52.39 29.58
CA PHE A 201 24.09 51.94 28.27
C PHE A 201 25.45 52.59 27.97
N SER A 202 26.55 51.82 28.04
CA SER A 202 27.74 52.13 27.26
C SER A 202 28.33 50.85 26.68
N ARG A 203 28.12 50.66 25.38
CA ARG A 203 28.78 49.62 24.58
C ARG A 203 30.16 50.13 24.22
N THR A 204 31.21 49.62 24.86
CA THR A 204 32.50 49.43 24.18
C THR A 204 33.06 48.08 24.58
N ALA A 205 33.23 47.20 23.59
CA ALA A 205 33.90 45.91 23.79
C ALA A 205 35.40 46.17 24.02
N PRO A 206 36.06 45.48 24.96
CA PRO A 206 37.51 45.59 25.12
C PRO A 206 38.22 45.01 23.88
N PRO A 207 39.39 45.54 23.50
CA PRO A 207 40.08 45.13 22.29
C PRO A 207 40.54 43.67 22.40
N ILE A 208 40.23 42.88 21.36
CA ILE A 208 40.71 41.52 21.17
C ILE A 208 42.23 41.59 20.96
N THR A 209 43.01 41.31 22.00
CA THR A 209 44.40 40.92 21.83
C THR A 209 44.41 39.59 21.07
N ARG A 210 44.92 39.61 19.84
CA ARG A 210 45.10 38.42 19.00
C ARG A 210 45.87 37.36 19.80
N ARG A 211 45.27 36.18 19.99
CA ARG A 211 46.01 34.96 20.34
C ARG A 211 47.09 34.77 19.27
N GLY A 212 48.35 34.63 19.69
CA GLY A 212 49.45 34.30 18.78
C GLY A 212 49.23 32.95 18.09
N PRO A 213 49.95 32.65 17.00
CA PRO A 213 49.77 31.40 16.25
C PRO A 213 50.12 30.19 17.13
N LEU A 214 49.38 29.10 16.95
CA LEU A 214 49.69 27.81 17.57
C LEU A 214 51.04 27.29 17.04
N PRO A 215 51.88 26.65 17.89
CA PRO A 215 53.12 26.05 17.45
C PRO A 215 52.85 24.87 16.49
N ASN A 216 53.69 24.76 15.45
CA ASN A 216 53.60 23.68 14.47
C ASN A 216 54.09 22.35 15.10
N PRO A 217 53.35 21.23 14.94
CA PRO A 217 53.79 19.94 15.43
C PRO A 217 55.02 19.46 14.63
N THR A 218 56.06 19.04 15.36
CA THR A 218 57.28 18.45 14.81
C THR A 218 57.01 16.97 14.57
N ASN A 219 56.88 16.57 13.30
CA ASN A 219 56.86 15.16 12.93
C ASN A 219 58.29 14.62 12.98
N THR A 220 58.67 14.00 14.09
CA THR A 220 59.78 13.04 14.12
C THR A 220 59.23 11.65 13.83
N GLU A 221 59.78 11.03 12.80
CA GLU A 221 59.49 9.66 12.37
C GLU A 221 59.71 8.65 13.53
N GLY A 222 58.67 7.88 13.88
CA GLY A 222 58.79 6.73 14.80
C GLY A 222 57.57 6.49 15.69
N ASP A 223 56.91 5.36 15.46
CA ASP A 223 55.99 4.63 16.35
C ASP A 223 54.51 5.05 16.48
N VAL A 224 53.75 4.51 15.53
CA VAL A 224 52.42 3.88 15.58
C VAL A 224 51.88 3.51 16.98
N ILE A 225 50.68 4.01 17.33
CA ILE A 225 49.61 3.14 17.88
C ILE A 225 48.31 3.42 17.11
N TYR A 226 47.86 2.36 16.45
CA TYR A 226 46.60 2.18 15.74
C TYR A 226 45.38 2.63 16.57
N SER A 227 44.51 3.46 15.99
CA SER A 227 43.06 3.33 16.15
C SER A 227 42.42 3.62 14.80
N THR A 228 42.37 2.58 13.98
CA THR A 228 41.65 2.58 12.70
C THR A 228 40.19 2.31 13.00
N VAL A 229 39.34 3.31 12.75
CA VAL A 229 37.94 3.08 12.42
C VAL A 229 37.80 3.57 10.98
N ASP A 230 37.61 2.62 10.06
CA ASP A 230 37.59 2.87 8.63
C ASP A 230 36.44 3.82 8.21
N PRO A 231 36.65 4.68 7.20
CA PRO A 231 35.65 5.57 6.65
C PRO A 231 34.96 4.94 5.45
N GLY A 232 33.68 4.63 5.55
CA GLY A 232 32.96 4.15 4.37
C GLY A 232 31.51 3.84 4.60
N TYR A 233 30.66 4.87 4.66
CA TYR A 233 29.30 4.79 4.11
C TYR A 233 28.87 6.16 3.62
N SER A 234 29.35 6.48 2.40
CA SER A 234 28.70 7.43 1.51
C SER A 234 27.59 6.70 0.76
N ALA A 235 26.43 7.34 0.65
CA ALA A 235 25.23 6.88 -0.03
C ALA A 235 25.42 6.45 -1.50
N GLN A 236 24.64 5.47 -1.99
CA GLN A 236 23.56 5.65 -3.01
C GLN A 236 23.16 4.35 -3.76
N ARG A 237 21.87 4.32 -4.15
CA ARG A 237 21.15 3.49 -5.16
C ARG A 237 20.85 2.03 -4.75
N PHE A 238 19.63 1.51 -4.83
CA PHE A 238 18.41 1.85 -5.58
C PHE A 238 17.19 2.03 -4.66
#